data_AF-A0A7J8YRD4-F1
#
_entry.id   AF-A0A7J8YRD4-F1
#
_cell.length_a   1.000
_cell.length_b   1.000
_cell.length_c   1.000
_cell.angle_alpha   90.00
_cell.angle_beta   90.00
_cell.angle_gamma   90.00
#
_symmetry.space_group_name_H-M   'P 1'
#
loop_
_entity.id
_entity.type
_entity.pdbx_description
1 polymer ?
#
loop_
_entity_poly.entity_id
_entity_poly.type
_entity_poly.pdbx_seq_one_letter_code
_entity_poly.pdbx_strand_id
1 'polypeptide(L)'
;EYTTLLHCPRIQVDKVYSRDANVLTFTKKLTKITGMSEQWVAAQIKQKGENKCIPWKSLRDQILAHLDTKKRVDVFALSIYGLVIFRKALGHIDEAVTDLFDQLDRMVTLVPAILAETFRFLSVCRRTGEGRFIGCKQLLLVWFHSHFWKMDKELSATLRCDDITEERWMTILQNLQDEEVEWRAPWMVVDEIWYHCGDFDWVPLLRIWGAIGYAPLFMLRQYRSRQLIPATQGLAECEFSYSCNNYRGKIRKMSNAWKQIHPVKRITVGATTTPEYHWWRSKRINDNIPRPREERKIEQLEEEKLHLGLDVDIHKMEAEKLRKGKNKAEEDLD
;
A
#
# COMPACT_ATOMS: atom_id res chain seq x y z
N GLU A 1 -2.01 -10.58 -1.25
CA GLU A 1 -2.31 -9.14 -1.32
C GLU A 1 -3.31 -8.79 -2.43
N TYR A 2 -2.99 -8.87 -3.73
CA TYR A 2 -4.00 -8.70 -4.80
C TYR A 2 -5.11 -9.77 -4.77
N THR A 3 -4.74 -11.04 -4.55
CA THR A 3 -5.71 -12.13 -4.33
C THR A 3 -6.57 -11.86 -3.11
N THR A 4 -6.04 -11.22 -2.07
CA THR A 4 -6.76 -10.90 -0.82
C THR A 4 -7.74 -9.74 -0.99
N LEU A 5 -7.44 -8.77 -1.87
CA LEU A 5 -8.40 -7.72 -2.19
C LEU A 5 -9.54 -8.21 -3.09
N LEU A 6 -9.26 -9.18 -3.96
CA LEU A 6 -10.21 -9.71 -4.93
C LEU A 6 -10.96 -10.97 -4.44
N HIS A 7 -10.43 -11.63 -3.41
CA HIS A 7 -11.04 -12.76 -2.69
C HIS A 7 -11.31 -12.42 -1.23
N CYS A 8 -11.62 -11.16 -0.89
CA CYS A 8 -12.07 -10.88 0.47
C CYS A 8 -13.36 -11.71 0.68
N PRO A 9 -13.31 -12.80 1.48
CA PRO A 9 -14.42 -13.73 1.53
C PRO A 9 -15.63 -12.98 2.06
N ARG A 10 -16.84 -13.29 1.56
CA ARG A 10 -18.13 -12.72 2.00
C ARG A 10 -18.29 -12.59 3.53
N ILE A 11 -17.52 -13.36 4.29
CA ILE A 11 -17.49 -13.46 5.76
C ILE A 11 -16.75 -12.30 6.45
N GLN A 12 -16.12 -11.35 5.73
CA GLN A 12 -15.18 -10.38 6.34
C GLN A 12 -15.53 -8.89 6.17
N VAL A 13 -16.74 -8.51 5.78
CA VAL A 13 -17.14 -7.09 5.69
C VAL A 13 -16.96 -6.35 7.03
N ASP A 14 -17.32 -7.01 8.14
CA ASP A 14 -17.14 -6.46 9.49
C ASP A 14 -15.66 -6.42 9.95
N LYS A 15 -14.74 -6.94 9.12
CA LYS A 15 -13.30 -6.95 9.33
C LYS A 15 -12.56 -5.96 8.43
N VAL A 16 -13.25 -5.11 7.67
CA VAL A 16 -12.59 -4.05 6.90
C VAL A 16 -12.17 -2.94 7.83
N TYR A 17 -10.93 -2.46 7.69
CA TYR A 17 -10.44 -1.34 8.50
C TYR A 17 -11.38 -0.15 8.39
N SER A 18 -11.77 0.38 9.55
CA SER A 18 -12.42 1.67 9.65
C SER A 18 -11.82 2.41 10.83
N ARG A 19 -11.69 3.74 10.71
CA ARG A 19 -11.21 4.55 11.82
C ARG A 19 -12.29 4.60 12.89
N ASP A 20 -12.19 3.72 13.87
CA ASP A 20 -13.03 3.71 15.06
C ASP A 20 -12.84 5.02 15.84
N ALA A 21 -13.93 5.54 16.39
CA ALA A 21 -13.94 6.82 17.09
C ALA A 21 -13.31 6.77 18.50
N ASN A 22 -12.99 5.59 19.05
CA ASN A 22 -12.32 5.45 20.35
C ASN A 22 -11.95 3.99 20.69
N VAL A 23 -10.94 3.80 21.56
CA VAL A 23 -11.12 3.32 22.97
C VAL A 23 -9.80 3.50 23.77
N LEU A 24 -8.61 3.38 23.14
CA LEU A 24 -7.32 3.57 23.82
C LEU A 24 -6.55 4.80 23.29
N THR A 25 -5.92 5.55 24.19
CA THR A 25 -4.99 6.63 23.84
C THR A 25 -3.74 6.06 23.14
N PHE A 26 -3.03 6.89 22.37
CA PHE A 26 -1.78 6.48 21.73
C PHE A 26 -0.80 5.80 22.69
N THR A 27 -0.62 6.40 23.88
CA THR A 27 0.22 5.84 24.95
C THR A 27 -0.25 4.45 25.36
N LYS A 28 -1.55 4.26 25.63
CA LYS A 28 -2.10 2.96 26.06
C LYS A 28 -1.94 1.87 25.00
N LYS A 29 -2.12 2.22 23.72
CA LYS A 29 -1.90 1.29 22.60
C LYS A 29 -0.44 0.87 22.52
N LEU A 30 0.49 1.82 22.60
CA LEU A 30 1.91 1.53 22.61
C LEU A 30 2.34 0.72 23.85
N THR A 31 1.82 1.00 25.04
CA THR A 31 2.03 0.18 26.24
C THR A 31 1.58 -1.25 26.00
N LYS A 32 0.38 -1.45 25.43
CA LYS A 32 -0.14 -2.77 25.08
C LYS A 32 0.76 -3.49 24.07
N ILE A 33 1.20 -2.81 23.00
CA ILE A 33 2.00 -3.42 21.92
C ILE A 33 3.43 -3.71 22.40
N THR A 34 4.06 -2.74 23.06
CA THR A 34 5.47 -2.83 23.46
C THR A 34 5.69 -3.61 24.75
N GLY A 35 4.68 -3.70 25.64
CA GLY A 35 4.85 -4.25 26.99
C GLY A 35 5.54 -3.30 27.97
N MET A 36 5.87 -2.07 27.54
CA MET A 36 6.56 -1.07 28.37
C MET A 36 5.59 -0.29 29.26
N SER A 37 6.10 0.33 30.32
CA SER A 37 5.28 1.18 31.19
C SER A 37 4.76 2.42 30.46
N GLU A 38 3.58 2.91 30.85
CA GLU A 38 3.01 4.12 30.26
C GLU A 38 3.95 5.34 30.40
N GLN A 39 4.69 5.42 31.51
CA GLN A 39 5.69 6.47 31.76
C GLN A 39 6.83 6.42 30.74
N TRP A 40 7.36 5.22 30.47
CA TRP A 40 8.41 5.04 29.47
C TRP A 40 7.90 5.44 28.08
N VAL A 41 6.71 4.94 27.69
CA VAL A 41 6.10 5.24 26.39
C VAL A 41 5.87 6.73 26.23
N ALA A 42 5.28 7.39 27.24
CA ALA A 42 5.00 8.83 27.20
C ALA A 42 6.29 9.66 27.00
N ALA A 43 7.41 9.24 27.61
CA ALA A 43 8.70 9.90 27.44
C ALA A 43 9.29 9.75 26.03
N GLN A 44 8.92 8.71 25.27
CA GLN A 44 9.40 8.50 23.91
C GLN A 44 8.58 9.22 22.84
N ILE A 45 7.31 9.54 23.12
CA ILE A 45 6.41 10.16 22.15
C ILE A 45 6.89 11.59 21.82
N LYS A 46 6.96 11.90 20.53
CA LYS A 46 7.34 13.23 20.01
C LYS A 46 6.28 13.74 19.05
N GLN A 47 6.07 15.05 19.04
CA GLN A 47 5.28 15.70 18.00
C GLN A 47 6.12 15.80 16.71
N LYS A 48 5.56 15.35 15.59
CA LYS A 48 6.16 15.49 14.25
C LYS A 48 5.10 15.96 13.26
N GLY A 49 5.18 17.24 12.89
CA GLY A 49 4.13 17.90 12.14
C GLY A 49 2.82 17.94 12.94
N GLU A 50 1.72 17.54 12.32
CA GLU A 50 0.38 17.54 12.94
C GLU A 50 0.14 16.38 13.91
N ASN A 51 0.95 15.31 13.85
CA ASN A 51 0.70 14.07 14.58
C ASN A 51 1.74 13.78 15.66
N LYS A 52 1.31 12.98 16.65
CA LYS A 52 2.20 12.33 17.61
C LYS A 52 2.82 11.10 16.97
N CYS A 53 4.11 10.90 17.22
CA CYS A 53 4.85 9.77 16.70
C CYS A 53 5.80 9.18 17.75
N ILE A 54 6.19 7.92 17.56
CA ILE A 54 7.26 7.28 18.31
C ILE A 54 8.51 7.08 17.43
N PRO A 55 9.72 7.48 17.88
CA PRO A 55 10.95 7.28 17.12
C PRO A 55 11.30 5.81 16.94
N TRP A 56 11.73 5.41 15.74
CA TRP A 56 12.21 4.06 15.45
C TRP A 56 13.36 3.65 16.36
N LYS A 57 14.33 4.55 16.62
CA LYS A 57 15.48 4.27 17.48
C LYS A 57 15.04 3.73 18.85
N SER A 58 14.06 4.38 19.48
CA SER A 58 13.52 3.97 20.78
C SER A 58 12.89 2.57 20.73
N LEU A 59 12.18 2.22 19.65
CA LEU A 59 11.59 0.89 19.48
C LEU A 59 12.60 -0.19 19.11
N ARG A 60 13.62 0.15 18.33
CA ARG A 60 14.71 -0.77 17.95
C ARG A 60 15.47 -1.25 19.18
N ASP A 61 15.83 -0.32 20.06
CA ASP A 61 16.53 -0.65 21.31
C ASP A 61 15.67 -1.57 22.20
N GLN A 62 14.34 -1.37 22.18
CA GLN A 62 13.40 -2.29 22.82
C GLN A 62 13.40 -3.68 22.18
N ILE A 63 13.29 -3.80 20.85
CA ILE A 63 13.29 -5.10 20.15
C ILE A 63 14.54 -5.93 20.49
N LEU A 64 15.68 -5.27 20.69
CA LEU A 64 16.93 -5.94 21.05
C LEU A 64 16.96 -6.42 22.51
N ALA A 65 16.40 -5.63 23.44
CA ALA A 65 16.44 -5.90 24.87
C ALA A 65 15.24 -6.69 25.43
N HIS A 66 14.12 -6.75 24.71
CA HIS A 66 12.87 -7.30 25.24
C HIS A 66 12.94 -8.83 25.43
N LEU A 67 12.54 -9.32 26.60
CA LEU A 67 12.59 -10.76 26.94
C LEU A 67 11.43 -11.56 26.31
N ASP A 68 10.25 -10.96 26.19
CA ASP A 68 9.09 -11.59 25.54
C ASP A 68 9.25 -11.57 24.01
N THR A 69 9.35 -12.76 23.41
CA THR A 69 9.49 -12.94 21.97
C THR A 69 8.28 -12.43 21.19
N LYS A 70 7.06 -12.56 21.73
CA LYS A 70 5.85 -12.07 21.08
C LYS A 70 5.88 -10.56 20.95
N LYS A 71 6.20 -9.85 22.04
CA LYS A 71 6.30 -8.38 22.04
C LYS A 71 7.36 -7.88 21.06
N ARG A 72 8.50 -8.57 20.95
CA ARG A 72 9.52 -8.23 19.93
C ARG A 72 8.94 -8.30 18.52
N VAL A 73 8.20 -9.36 18.21
CA VAL A 73 7.55 -9.55 16.90
C VAL A 73 6.50 -8.46 16.67
N ASP A 74 5.68 -8.13 17.66
CA ASP A 74 4.65 -7.10 17.54
C ASP A 74 5.26 -5.71 17.28
N VAL A 75 6.30 -5.32 18.04
CA VAL A 75 7.00 -4.04 17.85
C VAL A 75 7.73 -3.98 16.51
N PHE A 76 8.35 -5.09 16.11
CA PHE A 76 8.98 -5.21 14.80
C PHE A 76 7.96 -5.07 13.66
N ALA A 77 6.81 -5.75 13.76
CA ALA A 77 5.74 -5.65 12.76
C ALA A 77 5.16 -4.24 12.70
N LEU A 78 4.88 -3.60 13.84
CA LEU A 78 4.47 -2.19 13.89
C LEU A 78 5.46 -1.27 13.18
N SER A 79 6.76 -1.57 13.31
CA SER A 79 7.82 -0.79 12.68
C SER A 79 7.87 -0.96 11.16
N ILE A 80 7.61 -2.17 10.64
CA ILE A 80 7.41 -2.37 9.20
C ILE A 80 6.22 -1.55 8.71
N TYR A 81 5.07 -1.61 9.41
CA TYR A 81 3.89 -0.85 9.03
C TYR A 81 4.16 0.66 9.03
N GLY A 82 4.85 1.21 10.04
CA GLY A 82 5.03 2.65 10.16
C GLY A 82 6.23 3.25 9.41
N LEU A 83 7.26 2.46 9.11
CA LEU A 83 8.47 2.94 8.44
C LEU A 83 8.52 2.61 6.95
N VAL A 84 7.86 1.52 6.55
CA VAL A 84 7.89 0.98 5.18
C VAL A 84 6.55 1.18 4.48
N ILE A 85 5.44 0.72 5.09
CA ILE A 85 4.14 0.64 4.40
C ILE A 85 3.37 1.97 4.47
N PHE A 86 3.27 2.56 5.65
CA PHE A 86 2.48 3.75 5.97
C PHE A 86 3.37 4.86 6.52
N ARG A 87 4.47 5.12 5.81
CA ARG A 87 5.46 6.08 6.24
C ARG A 87 4.89 7.50 6.14
N LYS A 88 4.83 8.21 7.27
CA LYS A 88 4.44 9.64 7.29
C LYS A 88 5.59 10.57 7.66
N ALA A 89 6.45 10.12 8.57
CA ALA A 89 7.61 10.87 9.01
C ALA A 89 8.85 9.97 9.01
N LEU A 90 9.95 10.46 8.44
CA LEU A 90 11.22 9.74 8.35
C LEU A 90 11.69 9.26 9.73
N GLY A 91 11.88 7.94 9.90
CA GLY A 91 12.38 7.33 11.13
C GLY A 91 11.41 7.37 12.33
N HIS A 92 10.13 7.66 12.10
CA HIS A 92 9.10 7.76 13.14
C HIS A 92 7.84 7.02 12.72
N ILE A 93 7.16 6.41 13.69
CA ILE A 93 5.89 5.71 13.48
C ILE A 93 4.75 6.59 13.98
N ASP A 94 3.79 6.87 13.10
CA ASP A 94 2.65 7.75 13.33
C ASP A 94 1.58 7.10 14.22
N GLU A 95 0.89 7.91 15.03
CA GLU A 95 -0.24 7.46 15.85
C GLU A 95 -1.30 6.71 15.03
N ALA A 96 -1.63 7.16 13.81
CA ALA A 96 -2.63 6.50 12.98
C ALA A 96 -2.21 5.10 12.52
N VAL A 97 -0.90 4.83 12.41
CA VAL A 97 -0.39 3.49 12.11
C VAL A 97 -0.52 2.58 13.32
N THR A 98 -0.34 3.12 14.52
CA THR A 98 -0.55 2.37 15.76
C THR A 98 -2.03 2.07 15.97
N ASP A 99 -2.92 3.01 15.61
CA ASP A 99 -4.36 2.78 15.59
C ASP A 99 -4.75 1.64 14.64
N LEU A 100 -4.17 1.63 13.43
CA LEU A 100 -4.35 0.56 12.45
C LEU A 100 -3.86 -0.78 13.00
N PHE A 101 -2.66 -0.80 13.59
CA PHE A 101 -2.01 -2.02 14.08
C PHE A 101 -2.78 -2.64 15.26
N ASP A 102 -3.29 -1.83 16.20
CA ASP A 102 -4.08 -2.32 17.33
C ASP A 102 -5.37 -3.03 16.88
N GLN A 103 -5.91 -2.70 15.70
CA GLN A 103 -7.06 -3.38 15.13
C GLN A 103 -6.74 -4.75 14.52
N LEU A 104 -5.47 -5.09 14.28
CA LEU A 104 -5.08 -6.41 13.76
C LEU A 104 -5.49 -7.55 14.71
N ASP A 105 -5.43 -7.30 16.02
CA ASP A 105 -5.89 -8.24 17.05
C ASP A 105 -7.39 -8.60 16.89
N ARG A 106 -8.17 -7.73 16.23
CA ARG A 106 -9.60 -7.92 15.97
C ARG A 106 -9.86 -8.58 14.61
N MET A 107 -8.84 -9.21 14.02
CA MET A 107 -8.88 -9.83 12.69
C MET A 107 -9.22 -8.86 11.54
N VAL A 108 -8.93 -7.56 11.71
CA VAL A 108 -9.18 -6.57 10.65
C VAL A 108 -8.19 -6.75 9.49
N THR A 109 -8.69 -6.78 8.25
CA THR A 109 -7.84 -6.81 7.06
C THR A 109 -7.32 -5.42 6.71
N LEU A 110 -5.99 -5.31 6.59
CA LEU A 110 -5.33 -4.05 6.23
C LEU A 110 -5.18 -3.87 4.72
N VAL A 111 -5.48 -4.92 3.94
CA VAL A 111 -5.27 -4.92 2.49
C VAL A 111 -6.00 -3.76 1.81
N PRO A 112 -7.29 -3.46 2.13
CA PRO A 112 -7.97 -2.28 1.57
C PRO A 112 -7.25 -0.97 1.90
N ALA A 113 -6.74 -0.80 3.13
CA ALA A 113 -6.05 0.42 3.54
C ALA A 113 -4.69 0.58 2.83
N ILE A 114 -3.92 -0.50 2.67
CA ILE A 114 -2.64 -0.50 1.95
C ILE A 114 -2.85 -0.11 0.48
N LEU A 115 -3.85 -0.70 -0.18
CA LEU A 115 -4.18 -0.36 -1.56
C LEU A 115 -4.66 1.08 -1.68
N ALA A 116 -5.54 1.51 -0.79
CA ALA A 116 -6.08 2.85 -0.79
C ALA A 116 -4.97 3.90 -0.68
N GLU A 117 -4.00 3.67 0.20
CA GLU A 117 -2.84 4.55 0.34
C GLU A 117 -1.95 4.50 -0.91
N THR A 118 -1.70 3.30 -1.46
CA THR A 118 -0.94 3.10 -2.69
C THR A 118 -1.56 3.83 -3.89
N PHE A 119 -2.84 3.63 -4.16
CA PHE A 119 -3.57 4.27 -5.26
C PHE A 119 -3.63 5.78 -5.12
N ARG A 120 -3.79 6.28 -3.89
CA ARG A 120 -3.75 7.71 -3.61
C ARG A 120 -2.38 8.31 -3.93
N PHE A 121 -1.29 7.63 -3.55
CA PHE A 121 0.06 8.09 -3.87
C PHE A 121 0.33 8.09 -5.37
N LEU A 122 -0.04 7.02 -6.08
CA LEU A 122 0.06 6.98 -7.54
C LEU A 122 -0.77 8.10 -8.20
N SER A 123 -1.99 8.34 -7.72
CA SER A 123 -2.86 9.41 -8.23
C SER A 123 -2.23 10.79 -8.04
N VAL A 124 -1.60 11.07 -6.89
CA VAL A 124 -0.88 12.33 -6.70
C VAL A 124 0.34 12.42 -7.58
N CYS A 125 1.23 11.42 -7.60
CA CYS A 125 2.39 11.43 -8.49
C CYS A 125 1.98 11.68 -9.95
N ARG A 126 0.86 11.09 -10.39
CA ARG A 126 0.30 11.32 -11.73
C ARG A 126 -0.17 12.76 -11.94
N ARG A 127 -0.87 13.36 -10.95
CA ARG A 127 -1.42 14.73 -11.07
C ARG A 127 -0.33 15.80 -10.97
N THR A 128 0.67 15.61 -10.12
CA THR A 128 1.75 16.58 -9.89
C THR A 128 2.90 16.41 -10.88
N GLY A 129 3.07 15.21 -11.46
CA GLY A 129 4.22 14.88 -12.31
C GLY A 129 5.54 14.78 -11.54
N GLU A 130 5.50 14.98 -10.22
CA GLU A 130 6.64 15.01 -9.31
C GLU A 130 6.25 14.43 -7.94
N GLY A 131 7.26 14.10 -7.14
CA GLY A 131 7.08 13.67 -5.76
C GLY A 131 7.48 12.21 -5.53
N ARG A 132 7.82 11.91 -4.28
CA ARG A 132 8.26 10.59 -3.87
C ARG A 132 7.04 9.71 -3.61
N PHE A 133 7.04 8.48 -4.14
CA PHE A 133 6.03 7.49 -3.81
C PHE A 133 6.25 6.97 -2.37
N ILE A 134 5.22 7.10 -1.53
CA ILE A 134 5.25 6.74 -0.10
C ILE A 134 4.24 5.60 0.21
N GLY A 135 3.67 4.95 -0.80
CA GLY A 135 2.87 3.75 -0.62
C GLY A 135 3.73 2.47 -0.50
N CYS A 136 3.09 1.31 -0.55
CA CYS A 136 3.77 0.02 -0.49
C CYS A 136 4.55 -0.26 -1.78
N LYS A 137 5.85 0.08 -1.80
CA LYS A 137 6.74 -0.11 -2.96
C LYS A 137 6.87 -1.58 -3.34
N GLN A 138 6.90 -2.47 -2.35
CA GLN A 138 6.99 -3.92 -2.54
C GLN A 138 5.80 -4.43 -3.34
N LEU A 139 4.59 -3.96 -3.03
CA LEU A 139 3.39 -4.32 -3.79
C LEU A 139 3.46 -3.81 -5.23
N LEU A 140 3.91 -2.57 -5.43
CA LEU A 140 4.08 -2.01 -6.77
C LEU A 140 5.12 -2.79 -7.58
N LEU A 141 6.21 -3.21 -6.94
CA LEU A 141 7.27 -4.02 -7.54
C LEU A 141 6.75 -5.42 -7.92
N VAL A 142 6.03 -6.08 -7.03
CA VAL A 142 5.38 -7.38 -7.31
C VAL A 142 4.41 -7.25 -8.48
N TRP A 143 3.59 -6.19 -8.50
CA TRP A 143 2.70 -5.91 -9.62
C TRP A 143 3.49 -5.69 -10.92
N PHE A 144 4.56 -4.90 -10.87
CA PHE A 144 5.41 -4.61 -12.02
C PHE A 144 6.00 -5.91 -12.61
N HIS A 145 6.68 -6.71 -11.79
CA HIS A 145 7.22 -7.99 -12.26
C HIS A 145 6.15 -8.93 -12.79
N SER A 146 4.96 -8.95 -12.18
CA SER A 146 3.87 -9.85 -12.62
C SER A 146 3.32 -9.55 -14.00
N HIS A 147 3.39 -8.30 -14.43
CA HIS A 147 2.80 -7.83 -15.69
C HIS A 147 3.86 -7.59 -16.77
N PHE A 148 5.11 -7.31 -16.39
CA PHE A 148 6.21 -7.07 -17.32
C PHE A 148 7.22 -8.22 -17.38
N TRP A 149 6.92 -9.37 -16.77
CA TRP A 149 7.76 -10.58 -16.76
C TRP A 149 8.26 -11.03 -18.14
N LYS A 150 7.55 -10.69 -19.23
CA LYS A 150 7.99 -11.01 -20.60
C LYS A 150 9.25 -10.27 -21.06
N MET A 151 9.66 -9.21 -20.37
CA MET A 151 10.96 -8.57 -20.55
C MET A 151 12.14 -9.51 -20.23
N ASP A 152 11.89 -10.61 -19.53
CA ASP A 152 12.91 -11.41 -18.84
C ASP A 152 13.49 -12.58 -19.65
N LYS A 153 13.35 -12.62 -20.99
CA LYS A 153 14.19 -13.52 -21.82
C LYS A 153 15.39 -12.84 -22.46
N GLU A 154 15.34 -11.52 -22.62
CA GLU A 154 16.41 -10.74 -23.24
C GLU A 154 17.09 -9.80 -22.22
N LEU A 155 16.34 -9.31 -21.22
CA LEU A 155 16.87 -8.50 -20.12
C LEU A 155 17.55 -9.35 -19.03
N SER A 156 17.03 -10.55 -18.72
CA SER A 156 17.60 -11.46 -17.70
C SER A 156 19.00 -11.98 -18.06
N ALA A 157 19.30 -12.08 -19.35
CA ALA A 157 20.61 -12.51 -19.83
C ALA A 157 21.68 -11.42 -19.70
N THR A 158 21.29 -10.15 -19.50
CA THR A 158 22.21 -9.02 -19.70
C THR A 158 22.19 -7.93 -18.61
N LEU A 159 21.11 -7.74 -17.83
CA LEU A 159 21.07 -6.75 -16.75
C LEU A 159 20.22 -7.24 -15.57
N ARG A 160 20.78 -7.20 -14.35
CA ARG A 160 19.93 -7.19 -13.16
C ARG A 160 19.09 -5.91 -13.23
N CYS A 161 17.81 -6.00 -12.87
CA CYS A 161 16.86 -4.88 -12.84
C CYS A 161 17.41 -3.65 -12.06
N ASP A 162 18.35 -3.90 -11.15
CA ASP A 162 19.04 -2.92 -10.31
C ASP A 162 20.11 -2.08 -11.07
N ASP A 163 20.57 -2.53 -12.25
CA ASP A 163 21.64 -1.88 -13.03
C ASP A 163 21.10 -0.91 -14.11
N ILE A 164 19.78 -0.74 -14.19
CA ILE A 164 19.12 0.08 -15.21
C ILE A 164 18.97 1.51 -14.69
N THR A 165 19.51 2.48 -15.43
CA THR A 165 19.39 3.90 -15.08
C THR A 165 17.95 4.41 -15.21
N GLU A 166 17.63 5.51 -14.53
CA GLU A 166 16.30 6.13 -14.60
C GLU A 166 15.91 6.47 -16.05
N GLU A 167 16.85 7.00 -16.83
CA GLU A 167 16.64 7.40 -18.22
C GLU A 167 16.30 6.20 -19.11
N ARG A 168 16.98 5.07 -18.87
CA ARG A 168 16.71 3.82 -19.58
C ARG A 168 15.34 3.27 -19.20
N TRP A 169 14.95 3.34 -17.93
CA TRP A 169 13.59 2.99 -17.49
C TRP A 169 12.52 3.87 -18.14
N MET A 170 12.72 5.18 -18.17
CA MET A 170 11.80 6.11 -18.84
C MET A 170 11.64 5.73 -20.33
N THR A 171 12.74 5.42 -21.00
CA THR A 171 12.74 5.01 -22.41
C THR A 171 11.96 3.72 -22.62
N ILE A 172 12.19 2.70 -21.78
CA ILE A 172 11.47 1.42 -21.86
C ILE A 172 9.96 1.65 -21.65
N LEU A 173 9.58 2.37 -20.60
CA LEU A 173 8.17 2.58 -20.25
C LEU A 173 7.42 3.46 -21.26
N GLN A 174 8.09 4.41 -21.90
CA GLN A 174 7.47 5.26 -22.94
C GLN A 174 7.22 4.51 -24.25
N ASN A 175 8.06 3.53 -24.59
CA ASN A 175 7.95 2.78 -25.83
C ASN A 175 7.21 1.44 -25.68
N LEU A 176 6.75 1.13 -24.48
CA LEU A 176 6.08 -0.13 -24.14
C LEU A 176 4.79 -0.31 -24.93
N GLN A 177 4.70 -1.42 -25.66
CA GLN A 177 3.54 -1.81 -26.45
C GLN A 177 2.55 -2.65 -25.63
N ASP A 178 1.28 -2.64 -26.06
CA ASP A 178 0.19 -3.33 -25.38
C ASP A 178 0.38 -4.86 -25.34
N GLU A 179 1.09 -5.43 -26.33
CA GLU A 179 1.41 -6.84 -26.48
C GLU A 179 2.54 -7.32 -25.55
N GLU A 180 3.39 -6.39 -25.11
CA GLU A 180 4.51 -6.64 -24.20
C GLU A 180 4.04 -6.76 -22.74
N VAL A 181 2.83 -6.29 -22.46
CA VAL A 181 2.22 -6.34 -21.13
C VAL A 181 1.39 -7.62 -20.97
N GLU A 182 1.78 -8.45 -20.01
CA GLU A 182 0.98 -9.58 -19.60
C GLU A 182 -0.16 -9.07 -18.71
N TRP A 183 -1.30 -8.71 -19.31
CA TRP A 183 -2.41 -8.06 -18.58
C TRP A 183 -2.93 -8.88 -17.41
N ARG A 184 -2.87 -10.21 -17.46
CA ARG A 184 -3.28 -11.08 -16.35
C ARG A 184 -2.04 -11.70 -15.70
N ALA A 185 -1.82 -11.37 -14.42
CA ALA A 185 -0.82 -12.07 -13.63
C ALA A 185 -1.15 -13.59 -13.55
N PRO A 186 -0.19 -14.51 -13.76
CA PRO A 186 -0.46 -15.95 -13.84
C PRO A 186 -1.20 -16.55 -12.64
N TRP A 187 -0.97 -16.01 -11.45
CA TRP A 187 -1.60 -16.42 -10.20
C TRP A 187 -2.96 -15.75 -9.93
N MET A 188 -3.39 -14.80 -10.77
CA MET A 188 -4.68 -14.13 -10.62
C MET A 188 -5.76 -14.97 -11.30
N VAL A 189 -6.47 -15.76 -10.50
CA VAL A 189 -7.68 -16.51 -10.92
C VAL A 189 -8.88 -15.87 -10.23
N VAL A 190 -9.54 -14.93 -10.92
CA VAL A 190 -10.62 -14.10 -10.32
C VAL A 190 -11.89 -14.29 -11.11
N ASP A 191 -12.80 -15.12 -10.63
CA ASP A 191 -14.05 -15.45 -11.32
C ASP A 191 -15.18 -14.46 -11.02
N GLU A 192 -15.06 -13.72 -9.92
CA GLU A 192 -15.99 -12.68 -9.49
C GLU A 192 -15.24 -11.36 -9.26
N ILE A 193 -15.78 -10.27 -9.80
CA ILE A 193 -15.22 -8.92 -9.63
C ILE A 193 -16.25 -8.07 -8.92
N TRP A 194 -15.81 -7.31 -7.94
CA TRP A 194 -16.63 -6.28 -7.32
C TRP A 194 -16.55 -5.03 -8.18
N TYR A 195 -17.68 -4.52 -8.64
CA TYR A 195 -17.71 -3.28 -9.43
C TYR A 195 -18.53 -2.20 -8.73
N HIS A 196 -19.43 -2.58 -7.84
CA HIS A 196 -20.26 -1.67 -7.07
C HIS A 196 -20.33 -2.08 -5.61
N CYS A 197 -20.60 -1.09 -4.75
CA CYS A 197 -20.64 -1.23 -3.31
C CYS A 197 -21.75 -0.32 -2.78
N GLY A 198 -22.86 -0.88 -2.32
CA GLY A 198 -24.08 -0.12 -2.05
C GLY A 198 -24.50 0.72 -3.27
N ASP A 199 -24.70 2.02 -3.05
CA ASP A 199 -25.07 3.01 -4.09
C ASP A 199 -23.87 3.55 -4.90
N PHE A 200 -22.66 3.03 -4.70
CA PHE A 200 -21.47 3.47 -5.41
C PHE A 200 -21.18 2.56 -6.61
N ASP A 201 -20.98 3.15 -7.80
CA ASP A 201 -20.49 2.45 -9.01
C ASP A 201 -18.98 2.10 -8.96
N TRP A 202 -18.42 2.07 -7.75
CA TRP A 202 -17.04 1.78 -7.43
C TRP A 202 -16.93 1.29 -5.99
N VAL A 203 -15.73 0.88 -5.58
CA VAL A 203 -15.44 0.39 -4.23
C VAL A 203 -14.83 1.52 -3.40
N PRO A 204 -15.51 2.05 -2.37
CA PRO A 204 -14.93 3.05 -1.48
C PRO A 204 -13.91 2.40 -0.55
N LEU A 205 -12.64 2.81 -0.57
CA LEU A 205 -11.61 2.27 0.31
C LEU A 205 -11.29 3.27 1.43
N LEU A 206 -11.40 2.82 2.69
CA LEU A 206 -10.99 3.59 3.86
C LEU A 206 -9.48 3.52 4.03
N ARG A 207 -8.85 4.69 4.18
CA ARG A 207 -7.41 4.89 4.38
C ARG A 207 -7.11 5.19 5.85
N ILE A 208 -5.86 5.09 6.25
CA ILE A 208 -5.44 5.50 7.60
C ILE A 208 -5.61 7.01 7.86
N TRP A 209 -5.56 7.85 6.83
CA TRP A 209 -5.74 9.30 6.94
C TRP A 209 -6.96 9.86 6.18
N GLY A 210 -7.84 9.00 5.65
CA GLY A 210 -8.93 9.46 4.79
C GLY A 210 -9.70 8.33 4.10
N ALA A 211 -10.14 8.59 2.87
CA ALA A 211 -10.71 7.59 1.97
C ALA A 211 -10.44 7.94 0.50
N ILE A 212 -10.64 6.97 -0.38
CA ILE A 212 -10.53 7.09 -1.84
C ILE A 212 -11.53 6.13 -2.48
N GLY A 213 -12.10 6.49 -3.64
CA GLY A 213 -12.83 5.55 -4.48
C GLY A 213 -11.88 4.77 -5.39
N TYR A 214 -12.00 3.44 -5.42
CA TYR A 214 -11.34 2.58 -6.38
C TYR A 214 -12.39 2.01 -7.34
N ALA A 215 -12.27 2.28 -8.64
CA ALA A 215 -13.16 1.71 -9.65
C ALA A 215 -12.49 0.51 -10.32
N PRO A 216 -12.86 -0.75 -9.98
CA PRO A 216 -12.20 -1.95 -10.51
C PRO A 216 -12.33 -2.09 -12.03
N LEU A 217 -13.34 -1.42 -12.60
CA LEU A 217 -13.58 -1.34 -14.04
C LEU A 217 -12.42 -0.69 -14.82
N PHE A 218 -11.51 0.05 -14.18
CA PHE A 218 -10.30 0.54 -14.84
C PHE A 218 -9.36 -0.59 -15.30
N MET A 219 -9.47 -1.79 -14.73
CA MET A 219 -8.52 -2.89 -14.90
C MET A 219 -9.18 -4.15 -15.48
N LEU A 220 -10.24 -4.02 -16.28
CA LEU A 220 -10.98 -5.16 -16.86
C LEU A 220 -10.08 -6.13 -17.64
N ARG A 221 -9.05 -5.62 -18.32
CA ARG A 221 -8.06 -6.47 -19.03
C ARG A 221 -7.34 -7.42 -18.10
N GLN A 222 -7.06 -6.99 -16.87
CA GLN A 222 -6.40 -7.85 -15.88
C GLN A 222 -7.24 -9.03 -15.47
N TYR A 223 -8.56 -8.88 -15.59
CA TYR A 223 -9.52 -9.93 -15.39
C TYR A 223 -9.87 -10.69 -16.68
N ARG A 224 -9.15 -10.57 -17.80
CA ARG A 224 -9.53 -11.15 -19.12
C ARG A 224 -10.90 -10.75 -19.65
N SER A 225 -11.39 -9.61 -19.19
CA SER A 225 -12.60 -8.97 -19.70
C SER A 225 -12.21 -7.90 -20.71
N ARG A 226 -13.11 -7.65 -21.66
CA ARG A 226 -12.95 -6.55 -22.60
C ARG A 226 -12.95 -5.22 -21.85
N GLN A 227 -11.97 -4.36 -22.14
CA GLN A 227 -11.87 -3.05 -21.52
C GLN A 227 -12.83 -2.06 -22.16
N LEU A 228 -13.71 -1.51 -21.33
CA LEU A 228 -14.68 -0.48 -21.68
C LEU A 228 -14.30 0.84 -21.00
N ILE A 229 -14.98 1.93 -21.37
CA ILE A 229 -14.92 3.19 -20.62
C ILE A 229 -15.53 2.93 -19.23
N PRO A 230 -14.75 3.08 -18.14
CA PRO A 230 -15.26 2.84 -16.80
C PRO A 230 -16.22 3.98 -16.38
N ALA A 231 -17.24 3.63 -15.60
CA ALA A 231 -18.06 4.62 -14.90
C ALA A 231 -17.21 5.29 -13.81
N THR A 232 -17.03 6.61 -13.90
CA THR A 232 -16.22 7.38 -12.94
C THR A 232 -16.96 8.59 -12.38
N GLN A 233 -18.25 8.73 -12.68
CA GLN A 233 -19.07 9.85 -12.20
C GLN A 233 -19.15 9.82 -10.68
N GLY A 234 -18.73 10.89 -9.98
CA GLY A 234 -18.73 10.92 -8.51
C GLY A 234 -17.53 10.22 -7.83
N LEU A 235 -16.65 9.54 -8.58
CA LEU A 235 -15.47 8.87 -8.03
C LEU A 235 -14.55 9.84 -7.27
N ALA A 236 -14.39 11.06 -7.79
CA ALA A 236 -13.57 12.11 -7.18
C ALA A 236 -14.14 12.60 -5.83
N GLU A 237 -15.46 12.54 -5.65
CA GLU A 237 -16.13 12.97 -4.41
C GLU A 237 -15.90 12.01 -3.24
N CYS A 238 -15.41 10.80 -3.52
CA CYS A 238 -15.04 9.81 -2.52
C CYS A 238 -13.67 10.07 -1.90
N GLU A 239 -12.82 10.92 -2.49
CA GLU A 239 -11.54 11.29 -1.91
C GLU A 239 -11.75 12.34 -0.80
N PHE A 240 -11.41 11.99 0.44
CA PHE A 240 -11.45 12.95 1.56
C PHE A 240 -10.41 12.61 2.63
N SER A 241 -10.00 13.59 3.43
CA SER A 241 -9.18 13.39 4.63
C SER A 241 -10.04 13.34 5.90
N TYR A 242 -9.51 12.73 6.95
CA TYR A 242 -10.19 12.73 8.25
C TYR A 242 -10.17 14.08 8.98
N SER A 243 -9.50 15.09 8.43
CA SER A 243 -9.59 16.47 8.90
C SER A 243 -10.79 17.23 8.32
N CYS A 244 -11.47 16.69 7.30
CA CYS A 244 -12.64 17.34 6.70
C CYS A 244 -13.88 17.33 7.61
N ASN A 245 -14.73 18.35 7.47
CA ASN A 245 -16.04 18.39 8.12
C ASN A 245 -16.89 17.17 7.77
N ASN A 246 -17.64 16.66 8.76
CA ASN A 246 -18.52 15.50 8.64
C ASN A 246 -17.84 14.20 8.14
N TYR A 247 -16.52 14.04 8.36
CA TYR A 247 -15.82 12.81 7.97
C TYR A 247 -16.46 11.56 8.60
N ARG A 248 -16.99 11.65 9.83
CA ARG A 248 -17.67 10.53 10.51
C ARG A 248 -18.90 10.05 9.74
N GLY A 249 -19.72 10.97 9.22
CA GLY A 249 -20.87 10.63 8.38
C GLY A 249 -20.44 9.96 7.08
N LYS A 250 -19.36 10.45 6.45
CA LYS A 250 -18.79 9.86 5.24
C LYS A 250 -18.25 8.44 5.49
N ILE A 251 -17.51 8.23 6.58
CA ILE A 251 -17.04 6.88 6.99
C ILE A 251 -18.24 5.95 7.17
N ARG A 252 -19.26 6.37 7.93
CA ARG A 252 -20.47 5.54 8.16
C ARG A 252 -21.15 5.15 6.86
N LYS A 253 -21.29 6.09 5.91
CA LYS A 253 -21.84 5.82 4.57
C LYS A 253 -21.02 4.75 3.84
N MET A 254 -19.69 4.90 3.82
CA MET A 254 -18.81 3.93 3.18
C MET A 254 -18.88 2.56 3.87
N SER A 255 -18.74 2.49 5.19
CA SER A 255 -18.83 1.23 5.95
C SER A 255 -20.17 0.52 5.76
N ASN A 256 -21.28 1.26 5.62
CA ASN A 256 -22.58 0.68 5.30
C ASN A 256 -22.64 0.15 3.86
N ALA A 257 -22.04 0.85 2.89
CA ALA A 257 -21.96 0.38 1.51
C ALA A 257 -21.21 -0.96 1.41
N TRP A 258 -20.16 -1.16 2.22
CA TRP A 258 -19.43 -2.42 2.29
C TRP A 258 -20.29 -3.61 2.73
N LYS A 259 -21.42 -3.37 3.41
CA LYS A 259 -22.41 -4.43 3.75
C LYS A 259 -23.25 -4.86 2.55
N GLN A 260 -23.19 -4.13 1.45
CA GLN A 260 -23.99 -4.33 0.24
C GLN A 260 -23.08 -4.48 -0.99
N ILE A 261 -22.11 -5.39 -0.94
CA ILE A 261 -21.26 -5.73 -2.08
C ILE A 261 -22.00 -6.72 -2.95
N HIS A 262 -22.13 -6.44 -4.25
CA HIS A 262 -22.60 -7.46 -5.18
C HIS A 262 -21.51 -7.81 -6.20
N PRO A 263 -21.06 -9.07 -6.22
CA PRO A 263 -20.11 -9.54 -7.22
C PRO A 263 -20.83 -9.72 -8.56
N VAL A 264 -20.15 -9.39 -9.65
CA VAL A 264 -20.56 -9.84 -10.98
C VAL A 264 -19.63 -10.94 -11.45
N LYS A 265 -20.24 -11.96 -12.05
CA LYS A 265 -19.51 -13.01 -12.75
C LYS A 265 -18.75 -12.40 -13.91
N ARG A 266 -17.46 -12.70 -13.96
CA ARG A 266 -16.59 -12.33 -15.07
C ARG A 266 -17.12 -12.93 -16.38
N ILE A 267 -17.24 -12.10 -17.42
CA ILE A 267 -17.41 -12.57 -18.80
C ILE A 267 -16.02 -12.62 -19.45
N THR A 268 -15.58 -13.82 -19.82
CA THR A 268 -14.24 -14.01 -20.42
C THR A 268 -14.32 -13.74 -21.92
N VAL A 269 -13.80 -12.58 -22.35
CA VAL A 269 -13.83 -12.16 -23.78
C VAL A 269 -12.41 -11.99 -24.35
N GLY A 270 -11.38 -12.26 -23.54
CA GLY A 270 -9.99 -11.93 -23.87
C GLY A 270 -9.64 -10.49 -23.47
N ALA A 271 -8.35 -10.19 -23.32
CA ALA A 271 -7.86 -8.91 -22.80
C ALA A 271 -7.82 -7.79 -23.86
N THR A 272 -8.90 -7.65 -24.64
CA THR A 272 -9.02 -6.67 -25.72
C THR A 272 -9.60 -5.34 -25.23
N THR A 273 -9.42 -4.26 -26.00
CA THR A 273 -9.96 -2.92 -25.72
C THR A 273 -11.04 -2.57 -26.74
N THR A 274 -11.94 -1.63 -26.41
CA THR A 274 -12.82 -1.03 -27.42
C THR A 274 -12.18 0.19 -28.08
N PRO A 275 -12.57 0.53 -29.33
CA PRO A 275 -12.14 1.77 -29.97
C PRO A 275 -12.46 3.03 -29.14
N GLU A 276 -13.62 3.06 -28.49
CA GLU A 276 -14.05 4.18 -27.64
C GLU A 276 -13.16 4.30 -26.40
N TYR A 277 -12.78 3.17 -25.80
CA TYR A 277 -11.83 3.17 -24.70
C TYR A 277 -10.47 3.72 -25.13
N HIS A 278 -9.98 3.32 -26.31
CA HIS A 278 -8.71 3.83 -26.84
C HIS A 278 -8.76 5.35 -27.03
N TRP A 279 -9.82 5.88 -27.64
CA TRP A 279 -10.03 7.30 -27.81
C TRP A 279 -10.18 8.05 -26.48
N TRP A 280 -10.92 7.49 -25.53
CA TRP A 280 -11.08 8.06 -24.20
C TRP A 280 -9.75 8.07 -23.42
N ARG A 281 -8.92 7.04 -23.57
CA ARG A 281 -7.61 6.94 -22.92
C ARG A 281 -6.63 7.95 -23.51
N SER A 282 -6.55 8.08 -24.84
CA SER A 282 -5.59 8.98 -25.50
C SER A 282 -5.79 10.43 -25.09
N LYS A 283 -7.04 10.86 -24.90
CA LYS A 283 -7.37 12.18 -24.35
C LYS A 283 -6.80 12.45 -22.97
N ARG A 284 -6.59 11.43 -22.14
CA ARG A 284 -6.06 11.59 -20.77
C ARG A 284 -4.53 11.47 -20.66
N ILE A 285 -3.88 10.83 -21.64
CA ILE A 285 -2.42 10.65 -21.64
C ILE A 285 -1.72 11.99 -21.86
N ASN A 286 -2.24 12.81 -22.77
CA ASN A 286 -1.61 14.06 -23.19
C ASN A 286 -1.54 15.14 -22.10
N ASP A 287 -2.28 14.99 -21.00
CA ASP A 287 -2.28 15.96 -19.89
C ASP A 287 -1.13 15.74 -18.88
N ASN A 288 -0.40 14.60 -18.93
CA ASN A 288 0.41 14.14 -17.79
C ASN A 288 1.85 13.68 -18.11
N ILE A 289 2.44 14.00 -19.27
CA ILE A 289 3.83 13.62 -19.58
C ILE A 289 4.79 14.72 -19.09
N PRO A 290 5.55 14.53 -17.99
CA PRO A 290 6.55 15.50 -17.57
C PRO A 290 7.74 15.48 -18.53
N ARG A 291 8.34 16.64 -18.82
CA ARG A 291 9.63 16.70 -19.51
C ARG A 291 10.74 16.18 -18.58
N PRO A 292 11.72 15.38 -19.05
CA PRO A 292 12.89 15.02 -18.26
C PRO A 292 13.62 16.28 -17.78
N ARG A 293 14.13 16.31 -16.55
CA ARG A 293 14.90 17.45 -15.99
C ARG A 293 16.30 17.02 -15.54
N GLU A 294 17.24 17.94 -15.74
CA GLU A 294 18.70 17.79 -15.54
C GLU A 294 19.24 18.25 -14.17
N GLU A 295 18.44 18.54 -13.15
CA GLU A 295 18.98 19.03 -11.86
C GLU A 295 18.23 18.49 -10.64
N ARG A 296 18.85 17.55 -9.89
CA ARG A 296 18.37 17.12 -8.57
C ARG A 296 18.93 18.04 -7.48
N LYS A 297 18.08 18.55 -6.59
CA LYS A 297 18.46 19.42 -5.46
C LYS A 297 19.03 18.61 -4.29
N ILE A 298 20.01 19.18 -3.58
CA ILE A 298 20.79 18.57 -2.48
C ILE A 298 19.91 18.04 -1.32
N GLU A 299 18.78 18.69 -1.04
CA GLU A 299 17.84 18.25 0.01
C GLU A 299 17.22 16.86 -0.27
N GLN A 300 17.06 16.48 -1.55
CA GLN A 300 16.52 15.16 -1.92
C GLN A 300 17.54 14.04 -1.67
N LEU A 301 18.83 14.34 -1.81
CA LEU A 301 19.96 13.42 -1.60
C LEU A 301 20.17 13.06 -0.12
N GLU A 302 19.97 14.01 0.79
CA GLU A 302 20.08 13.76 2.24
C GLU A 302 18.93 12.88 2.74
N GLU A 303 17.71 13.12 2.28
CA GLU A 303 16.59 12.23 2.57
C GLU A 303 16.82 10.82 2.00
N GLU A 304 17.36 10.69 0.78
CA GLU A 304 17.71 9.40 0.16
C GLU A 304 18.75 8.62 0.99
N LYS A 305 19.78 9.28 1.52
CA LYS A 305 20.76 8.64 2.42
C LYS A 305 20.12 8.14 3.71
N LEU A 306 19.23 8.91 4.32
CA LEU A 306 18.50 8.50 5.52
C LEU A 306 17.49 7.37 5.23
N HIS A 307 16.91 7.34 4.03
CA HIS A 307 16.09 6.23 3.56
C HIS A 307 16.89 4.93 3.43
N LEU A 308 18.03 4.98 2.74
CA LEU A 308 18.93 3.83 2.61
C LEU A 308 19.39 3.30 3.97
N GLY A 309 19.72 4.19 4.91
CA GLY A 309 20.10 3.78 6.28
C GLY A 309 19.00 3.03 7.04
N LEU A 310 17.74 3.46 6.89
CA LEU A 310 16.61 2.77 7.54
C LEU A 310 16.28 1.43 6.89
N ASP A 311 16.34 1.34 5.56
CA ASP A 311 16.06 0.08 4.85
C ASP A 311 17.16 -0.96 5.15
N VAL A 312 18.43 -0.53 5.24
CA VAL A 312 19.55 -1.38 5.68
C VAL A 312 19.36 -1.87 7.12
N ASP A 313 18.94 -1.01 8.04
CA ASP A 313 18.68 -1.39 9.43
C ASP A 313 17.57 -2.45 9.54
N ILE A 314 16.50 -2.33 8.75
CA ILE A 314 15.38 -3.28 8.73
C ILE A 314 15.83 -4.62 8.14
N HIS A 315 16.52 -4.62 7.00
CA HIS A 315 17.01 -5.85 6.36
C HIS A 315 18.05 -6.58 7.21
N LYS A 316 18.94 -5.85 7.88
CA LYS A 316 19.92 -6.44 8.80
C LYS A 316 19.24 -7.20 9.94
N MET A 317 18.16 -6.63 10.48
CA MET A 317 17.37 -7.24 11.55
C MET A 317 16.55 -8.45 11.07
N GLU A 318 16.01 -8.41 9.84
CA GLU A 318 15.38 -9.59 9.19
C GLU A 318 16.37 -10.74 9.03
N ALA A 319 17.58 -10.46 8.54
CA ALA A 319 18.64 -11.44 8.38
C ALA A 319 19.08 -12.05 9.72
N GLU A 320 19.19 -11.24 10.77
CA GLU A 320 19.55 -11.72 12.11
C GLU A 320 18.46 -12.63 12.71
N LYS A 321 17.19 -12.34 12.45
CA LYS A 321 16.05 -13.18 12.85
C LYS A 321 16.06 -14.53 12.13
N LEU A 322 16.31 -14.53 10.82
CA LEU A 322 16.46 -15.75 10.02
C LEU A 322 17.61 -16.63 10.52
N ARG A 323 18.75 -16.02 10.87
CA ARG A 323 19.90 -16.74 11.44
C ARG A 323 19.57 -17.38 12.79
N LYS A 324 18.93 -16.64 13.69
CA LYS A 324 18.51 -17.16 15.02
C LYS A 324 17.47 -18.28 14.90
N GLY A 325 16.57 -18.19 13.92
CA GLY A 325 15.59 -19.25 13.63
C GLY A 325 16.24 -20.54 13.12
N LYS A 326 17.27 -20.43 12.26
CA LYS A 326 18.03 -21.60 11.77
C LYS A 326 18.81 -22.29 12.88
N ASN A 327 19.55 -21.53 13.69
CA ASN A 327 20.32 -22.11 14.79
C ASN A 327 19.44 -22.85 15.80
N LYS A 328 18.24 -22.33 16.06
CA LYS A 328 17.29 -22.98 16.97
C LYS A 328 16.69 -24.27 16.39
N ALA A 329 16.48 -24.32 15.08
CA ALA A 329 16.03 -25.53 14.40
C ALA A 329 17.13 -26.61 14.31
N GLU A 330 18.39 -26.21 14.27
CA GLU A 330 19.54 -27.13 14.35
C GLU A 330 19.75 -27.65 15.79
N GLU A 331 19.57 -26.82 16.82
CA GLU A 331 19.63 -27.26 18.22
C GLU A 331 18.44 -28.16 18.65
N ASP A 332 17.29 -28.07 17.99
CA ASP A 332 16.12 -28.94 18.25
C ASP A 332 16.20 -30.29 17.47
N LEU A 333 17.24 -30.48 16.64
CA LEU A 333 17.47 -31.69 15.82
C LEU A 333 18.66 -32.54 16.30
N ASP A 334 19.43 -32.07 17.29
CA ASP A 334 20.44 -32.81 18.05
C ASP A 334 19.89 -33.20 19.45
#